data_AF-A0A2G8LKZ3-F1
#
_entry.id   AF-A0A2G8LKZ3-F1
#
_cell.length_a   1.000
_cell.length_b   1.000
_cell.length_c   1.000
_cell.angle_alpha   90.00
_cell.angle_beta   90.00
_cell.angle_gamma   90.00
#
_symmetry.space_group_name_H-M   'P 1'
#
loop_
_entity.id
_entity.type
_entity.pdbx_description
1 polymer ?
#
loop_
_entity_poly.entity_id
_entity_poly.type
_entity_poly.pdbx_seq_one_letter_code
_entity_poly.pdbx_strand_id
1 'polypeptide(L)'
;MSVLYLVLSMVNKVPTNHYHYTNMEDMQKAVANGDFIETATFSGNMYGTSKKAVEDVIKQYKVCILDIDMQGVISVRGTSLDPIYVFVKPPSMTVLEERLRGRKTESEEAIKKRLQTAEKEMKFIEKEIANGSHIIVNDDIAKAYENLKNIEEIGEQFVKARSHRQTDSNSDGNAHFESSSNFPVVKCEENRHP
;
A
#
# COMPACT_ATOMS: atom_id res chain seq x y z
N MET A 1 4.62 -9.34 13.14
CA MET A 1 3.97 -8.36 12.26
C MET A 1 3.29 -9.18 11.21
N SER A 2 2.00 -8.94 11.04
CA SER A 2 1.07 -9.56 10.11
C SER A 2 1.60 -9.52 8.69
N VAL A 3 0.96 -10.25 7.78
CA VAL A 3 1.35 -10.23 6.38
C VAL A 3 1.40 -8.77 5.92
N LEU A 4 2.57 -8.33 5.47
CA LEU A 4 2.70 -7.02 4.84
C LEU A 4 2.39 -7.24 3.36
N TYR A 5 1.32 -6.63 2.90
CA TYR A 5 0.99 -6.55 1.49
C TYR A 5 1.53 -5.24 1.00
N LEU A 6 2.65 -5.32 0.28
CA LEU A 6 3.18 -4.14 -0.38
C LEU A 6 2.72 -4.19 -1.82
N VAL A 7 1.85 -3.27 -2.20
CA VAL A 7 1.62 -2.96 -3.61
C VAL A 7 2.67 -1.91 -3.99
N LEU A 8 3.68 -2.35 -4.73
CA LEU A 8 4.72 -1.48 -5.27
C LEU A 8 4.38 -1.07 -6.70
N SER A 9 4.78 0.13 -7.06
CA SER A 9 5.37 0.35 -8.38
C SER A 9 6.19 1.64 -8.37
N MET A 10 7.31 1.65 -9.12
CA MET A 10 7.88 2.86 -9.72
C MET A 10 8.65 3.85 -8.77
N VAL A 11 9.75 3.47 -8.11
CA VAL A 11 10.17 4.18 -6.86
C VAL A 11 10.62 5.66 -6.92
N ASN A 12 10.33 6.41 -5.84
CA ASN A 12 11.13 7.54 -5.32
C ASN A 12 10.74 7.90 -3.86
N LYS A 13 11.65 8.50 -3.07
CA LYS A 13 11.46 8.88 -1.64
C LYS A 13 11.10 10.37 -1.50
N VAL A 14 10.03 10.70 -0.77
CA VAL A 14 9.53 12.09 -0.58
C VAL A 14 9.49 12.44 0.93
N PRO A 15 9.76 13.70 1.34
CA PRO A 15 9.59 14.14 2.74
C PRO A 15 8.18 13.96 3.30
N THR A 16 8.08 13.84 4.63
CA THR A 16 6.88 13.36 5.34
C THR A 16 5.98 14.48 5.87
N ASN A 17 4.72 14.51 5.42
CA ASN A 17 3.58 15.10 6.12
C ASN A 17 2.37 14.17 5.89
N HIS A 18 2.02 13.36 6.89
CA HIS A 18 1.55 11.99 6.64
C HIS A 18 0.18 11.81 5.98
N TYR A 19 -0.69 12.84 5.93
CA TYR A 19 -2.07 12.69 5.45
C TYR A 19 -2.61 13.94 4.76
N HIS A 20 -3.48 13.74 3.77
CA HIS A 20 -4.47 14.77 3.39
C HIS A 20 -5.64 14.71 4.37
N TYR A 21 -5.93 15.83 5.03
CA TYR A 21 -7.02 15.86 5.99
C TYR A 21 -8.32 16.35 5.36
N THR A 22 -9.42 15.67 5.66
CA THR A 22 -10.78 16.06 5.23
C THR A 22 -11.77 15.92 6.39
N ASN A 23 -12.98 16.45 6.24
CA ASN A 23 -14.08 16.24 7.18
C ASN A 23 -14.87 14.96 6.85
N MET A 24 -15.68 14.50 7.81
CA MET A 24 -16.40 13.22 7.72
C MET A 24 -17.41 13.19 6.56
N GLU A 25 -18.13 14.29 6.35
CA GLU A 25 -19.14 14.38 5.30
C GLU A 25 -18.52 14.25 3.91
N ASP A 26 -17.42 14.97 3.67
CA ASP A 26 -16.70 14.93 2.40
C ASP A 26 -16.02 13.57 2.18
N MET A 27 -15.46 12.97 3.24
CA MET A 27 -14.92 11.61 3.18
C MET A 27 -16.01 10.62 2.76
N GLN A 28 -17.17 10.63 3.42
CA GLN A 28 -18.28 9.72 3.12
C GLN A 28 -18.82 9.89 1.70
N LYS A 29 -18.95 11.13 1.22
CA LYS A 29 -19.33 11.41 -0.17
C LYS A 29 -18.31 10.85 -1.17
N ALA A 30 -17.03 11.10 -0.95
CA ALA A 30 -15.96 10.61 -1.82
C ALA A 30 -15.87 9.07 -1.81
N VAL A 31 -16.11 8.43 -0.65
CA VAL A 31 -16.24 6.97 -0.57
C VAL A 31 -17.44 6.47 -1.39
N ALA A 32 -18.61 7.10 -1.26
CA ALA A 32 -19.80 6.73 -2.02
C ALA A 32 -19.63 6.92 -3.55
N ASN A 33 -18.82 7.90 -3.96
CA ASN A 33 -18.46 8.14 -5.35
C ASN A 33 -17.41 7.14 -5.90
N GLY A 34 -16.82 6.32 -5.03
CA GLY A 34 -15.76 5.39 -5.42
C GLY A 34 -14.42 6.08 -5.69
N ASP A 35 -14.14 7.22 -5.05
CA ASP A 35 -12.90 7.98 -5.22
C ASP A 35 -11.71 7.34 -4.49
N PHE A 36 -11.97 6.32 -3.68
CA PHE A 36 -10.96 5.59 -2.90
C PHE A 36 -10.68 4.21 -3.50
N ILE A 37 -9.41 3.81 -3.45
CA ILE A 37 -8.96 2.45 -3.71
C ILE A 37 -9.33 1.57 -2.52
N GLU A 38 -9.13 2.07 -1.31
CA GLU A 38 -9.48 1.39 -0.07
C GLU A 38 -9.81 2.40 1.03
N THR A 39 -10.56 1.93 2.02
CA THR A 39 -10.94 2.72 3.19
C THR A 39 -10.90 1.85 4.44
N ALA A 40 -10.47 2.41 5.56
CA ALA A 40 -10.48 1.74 6.86
C ALA A 40 -10.92 2.71 7.97
N THR A 41 -11.51 2.17 9.03
CA THR A 41 -11.84 2.94 10.23
C THR A 41 -10.98 2.46 11.39
N PHE A 42 -10.24 3.37 12.03
CA PHE A 42 -9.39 3.07 13.17
C PHE A 42 -9.51 4.15 14.24
N SER A 43 -9.86 3.74 15.46
CA SER A 43 -10.07 4.64 16.61
C SER A 43 -11.04 5.79 16.32
N GLY A 44 -12.17 5.50 15.67
CA GLY A 44 -13.19 6.50 15.30
C GLY A 44 -12.87 7.33 14.04
N ASN A 45 -11.64 7.26 13.55
CA ASN A 45 -11.19 8.02 12.38
C ASN A 45 -11.30 7.18 11.11
N MET A 46 -11.69 7.82 9.99
CA MET A 46 -11.69 7.19 8.67
C MET A 46 -10.39 7.49 7.93
N TYR A 47 -9.87 6.49 7.25
CA TYR A 47 -8.67 6.58 6.43
C TYR A 47 -8.99 6.01 5.06
N GLY A 48 -8.32 6.48 4.03
CA GLY A 48 -8.41 5.85 2.72
C GLY A 48 -7.31 6.28 1.78
N THR A 49 -7.00 5.40 0.84
CA THR A 49 -6.04 5.67 -0.24
C THR A 49 -6.81 6.20 -1.44
N SER A 50 -6.68 7.48 -1.80
CA SER A 50 -7.47 8.05 -2.90
C SER A 50 -6.91 7.67 -4.26
N LYS A 51 -7.79 7.38 -5.23
CA LYS A 51 -7.38 7.09 -6.63
C LYS A 51 -6.58 8.23 -7.22
N LYS A 52 -7.07 9.46 -7.04
CA LYS A 52 -6.41 10.68 -7.52
C LYS A 52 -4.98 10.79 -7.02
N ALA A 53 -4.74 10.56 -5.74
CA ALA A 53 -3.40 10.72 -5.20
C ALA A 53 -2.43 9.62 -5.68
N VAL A 54 -2.95 8.40 -5.95
CA VAL A 54 -2.17 7.38 -6.67
C VAL A 54 -1.88 7.81 -8.11
N GLU A 55 -2.86 8.33 -8.83
CA GLU A 55 -2.68 8.84 -10.20
C GLU A 55 -1.68 10.01 -10.27
N ASP A 56 -1.72 10.94 -9.34
CA ASP A 56 -0.84 12.11 -9.32
C ASP A 56 0.63 11.72 -9.07
N VAL A 57 0.83 10.67 -8.28
CA VAL A 57 2.14 10.02 -8.12
C VAL A 57 2.58 9.34 -9.43
N ILE A 58 1.69 8.61 -10.09
CA ILE A 58 1.98 7.94 -11.37
C ILE A 58 2.37 8.97 -12.45
N LYS A 59 1.66 10.10 -12.55
CA LYS A 59 1.95 11.19 -13.49
C LYS A 59 3.32 11.83 -13.26
N GLN A 60 3.85 11.73 -12.05
CA GLN A 60 5.20 12.20 -11.74
C GLN A 60 6.29 11.17 -12.03
N TYR A 61 5.92 10.02 -12.61
CA TYR A 61 6.84 8.89 -12.83
C TYR A 61 7.47 8.43 -11.51
N LYS A 62 6.65 8.33 -10.44
CA LYS A 62 7.02 8.04 -9.04
C LYS A 62 6.21 6.89 -8.40
N VAL A 63 6.49 6.66 -7.11
CA VAL A 63 6.04 5.55 -6.28
C VAL A 63 4.70 5.73 -5.61
N CYS A 64 3.80 4.79 -5.88
CA CYS A 64 2.91 4.33 -4.82
C CYS A 64 3.51 3.03 -4.26
N ILE A 65 4.01 3.14 -3.04
CA ILE A 65 4.08 1.99 -2.14
C ILE A 65 2.79 2.07 -1.33
N LEU A 66 1.90 1.09 -1.50
CA LEU A 66 0.71 0.96 -0.68
C LEU A 66 0.95 -0.15 0.35
N ASP A 67 0.87 0.23 1.62
CA ASP A 67 0.84 -0.69 2.76
C ASP A 67 -0.63 -0.93 3.12
N ILE A 68 -1.17 -2.03 2.62
CA ILE A 68 -2.61 -2.32 2.65
C ILE A 68 -2.85 -3.72 3.23
N ASP A 69 -4.07 -4.00 3.67
CA ASP A 69 -4.46 -5.36 4.08
C ASP A 69 -5.03 -6.18 2.91
N MET A 70 -5.52 -7.38 3.20
CA MET A 70 -6.12 -8.25 2.19
C MET A 70 -7.34 -7.61 1.48
N GLN A 71 -8.15 -6.80 2.18
CA GLN A 71 -9.28 -6.11 1.55
C GLN A 71 -8.77 -5.02 0.60
N GLY A 72 -7.72 -4.30 0.99
CA GLY A 72 -7.02 -3.37 0.11
C GLY A 72 -6.49 -4.06 -1.15
N VAL A 73 -5.84 -5.23 -1.01
CA VAL A 73 -5.36 -6.02 -2.15
C VAL A 73 -6.49 -6.41 -3.10
N ILE A 74 -7.62 -6.90 -2.57
CA ILE A 74 -8.80 -7.26 -3.38
C ILE A 74 -9.32 -6.02 -4.12
N SER A 75 -9.35 -4.87 -3.46
CA SER A 75 -9.83 -3.62 -4.05
C SER A 75 -8.91 -3.13 -5.17
N VAL A 76 -7.58 -3.20 -4.98
CA VAL A 76 -6.59 -2.86 -6.00
C VAL A 76 -6.72 -3.78 -7.23
N ARG A 77 -7.00 -5.08 -7.06
CA ARG A 77 -7.23 -6.00 -8.19
C ARG A 77 -8.38 -5.58 -9.10
N GLY A 78 -9.36 -4.84 -8.58
CA GLY A 78 -10.47 -4.28 -9.34
C GLY A 78 -10.13 -3.01 -10.13
N THR A 79 -8.88 -2.52 -10.04
CA THR A 79 -8.43 -1.28 -10.69
C THR A 79 -7.54 -1.54 -11.90
N SER A 80 -7.28 -0.50 -12.69
CA SER A 80 -6.35 -0.54 -13.83
C SER A 80 -4.88 -0.27 -13.46
N LEU A 81 -4.52 -0.33 -12.16
CA LEU A 81 -3.21 0.12 -11.67
C LEU A 81 -2.04 -0.81 -12.05
N ASP A 82 -2.31 -2.04 -12.52
CA ASP A 82 -1.29 -3.03 -12.90
C ASP A 82 -0.11 -3.12 -11.90
N PRO A 83 -0.39 -3.43 -10.62
CA PRO A 83 0.60 -3.34 -9.54
C PRO A 83 1.56 -4.54 -9.49
N ILE A 84 2.71 -4.32 -8.85
CA ILE A 84 3.57 -5.40 -8.37
C ILE A 84 3.13 -5.77 -6.95
N TYR A 85 2.69 -7.02 -6.75
CA TYR A 85 2.29 -7.52 -5.43
C TYR A 85 3.50 -8.14 -4.72
N VAL A 86 3.75 -7.70 -3.48
CA VAL A 86 4.76 -8.28 -2.59
C VAL A 86 4.11 -8.79 -1.31
N PHE A 87 4.26 -10.08 -1.05
CA PHE A 87 3.73 -10.84 0.08
C PHE A 87 4.85 -11.11 1.09
N VAL A 88 4.94 -10.31 2.17
CA VAL A 88 5.91 -10.57 3.25
C VAL A 88 5.29 -11.47 4.30
N LYS A 89 5.82 -12.69 4.45
CA LYS A 89 5.30 -13.69 5.39
C LYS A 89 6.31 -14.09 6.46
N PRO A 90 5.87 -14.49 7.67
CA PRO A 90 6.72 -15.19 8.62
C PRO A 90 7.19 -16.54 8.03
N PRO A 91 8.30 -17.11 8.53
CA PRO A 91 8.75 -18.44 8.09
C PRO A 91 7.76 -19.55 8.42
N SER A 92 6.97 -19.41 9.49
CA SER A 92 5.87 -20.33 9.83
C SER A 92 4.80 -19.65 10.71
N MET A 93 3.64 -20.28 10.84
CA MET A 93 2.59 -19.85 11.77
C MET A 93 3.03 -19.92 13.23
N THR A 94 3.85 -20.91 13.59
CA THR A 94 4.43 -21.02 14.94
C THR A 94 5.33 -19.82 15.26
N VAL A 95 6.21 -19.44 14.33
CA VAL A 95 7.07 -18.25 14.51
C VAL A 95 6.25 -16.96 14.57
N LEU A 96 5.13 -16.88 13.83
CA LEU A 96 4.21 -15.75 13.95
C LEU A 96 3.61 -15.66 15.36
N GLU A 97 3.13 -16.78 15.89
CA GLU A 97 2.56 -16.85 17.23
C GLU A 97 3.58 -16.46 18.31
N GLU A 98 4.79 -17.03 18.25
CA GLU A 98 5.89 -16.66 19.15
C GLU A 98 6.19 -15.16 19.12
N ARG A 99 6.26 -14.56 17.92
CA ARG A 99 6.49 -13.11 17.76
C ARG A 99 5.34 -12.27 18.31
N LEU A 100 4.08 -12.70 18.15
CA LEU A 100 2.92 -11.98 18.69
C LEU A 100 2.91 -12.01 20.22
N ARG A 101 3.11 -13.20 20.80
CA ARG A 101 3.17 -13.41 22.26
C ARG A 101 4.37 -12.69 22.88
N GLY A 102 5.52 -12.74 22.22
CA GLY A 102 6.77 -12.12 22.68
C GLY A 102 6.68 -10.60 22.83
N ARG A 103 5.76 -9.93 22.13
CA ARG A 103 5.53 -8.48 22.27
C ARG A 103 4.89 -8.11 23.60
N LYS A 104 4.12 -9.00 24.22
CA LYS A 104 3.40 -8.77 25.48
C LYS A 104 2.50 -7.52 25.47
N THR A 105 1.99 -7.14 24.30
CA THR A 105 1.16 -5.93 24.11
C THR A 105 -0.31 -6.24 23.83
N GLU A 106 -0.68 -7.50 23.63
CA GLU A 106 -1.99 -7.92 23.12
C GLU A 106 -2.58 -9.02 24.02
N SER A 107 -3.91 -9.07 24.13
CA SER A 107 -4.59 -10.15 24.87
C SER A 107 -4.57 -11.46 24.08
N GLU A 108 -4.81 -12.58 24.77
CA GLU A 108 -4.89 -13.91 24.13
C GLU A 108 -5.94 -13.96 23.03
N GLU A 109 -7.09 -13.32 23.23
CA GLU A 109 -8.18 -13.25 22.26
C GLU A 109 -7.75 -12.49 21.01
N ALA A 110 -7.03 -11.37 21.18
CA ALA A 110 -6.49 -10.59 20.07
C ALA A 110 -5.44 -11.37 19.28
N ILE A 111 -4.55 -12.09 19.97
CA ILE A 111 -3.52 -12.96 19.34
C ILE A 111 -4.18 -14.06 18.53
N LYS A 112 -5.16 -14.79 19.09
CA LYS A 112 -5.90 -15.84 18.38
C LYS A 112 -6.59 -15.31 17.13
N LYS A 113 -7.23 -14.13 17.23
CA LYS A 113 -7.88 -13.48 16.09
C LYS A 113 -6.87 -13.16 14.99
N ARG A 114 -5.70 -12.61 15.33
CA ARG A 114 -4.62 -12.33 14.37
C ARG A 114 -4.09 -13.59 13.69
N LEU A 115 -3.89 -14.68 14.43
CA LEU A 115 -3.44 -15.96 13.87
C LEU A 115 -4.46 -16.55 12.89
N GLN A 116 -5.74 -16.53 13.25
CA GLN A 116 -6.82 -16.98 12.37
C GLN A 116 -6.91 -16.14 11.10
N THR A 117 -6.77 -14.81 11.21
CA THR A 117 -6.72 -13.91 10.06
C THR A 117 -5.52 -14.25 9.16
N ALA A 118 -4.32 -14.37 9.72
CA ALA A 118 -3.11 -14.68 8.98
C ALA A 118 -3.19 -16.02 8.24
N GLU A 119 -3.81 -17.05 8.83
CA GLU A 119 -3.99 -18.34 8.18
C GLU A 119 -4.91 -18.25 6.94
N LYS A 120 -6.02 -17.52 7.05
CA LYS A 120 -6.94 -17.29 5.93
C LYS A 120 -6.27 -16.51 4.80
N GLU A 121 -5.52 -15.49 5.19
CA GLU A 121 -4.75 -14.66 4.29
C GLU A 121 -3.70 -15.46 3.50
N MET A 122 -2.88 -16.28 4.15
CA MET A 122 -1.89 -17.12 3.48
C MET A 122 -2.53 -18.06 2.45
N LYS A 123 -3.64 -18.72 2.83
CA LYS A 123 -4.38 -19.62 1.91
C LYS A 123 -4.93 -18.86 0.69
N PHE A 124 -5.43 -17.64 0.89
CA PHE A 124 -5.92 -16.82 -0.20
C PHE A 124 -4.79 -16.46 -1.18
N ILE A 125 -3.63 -16.04 -0.67
CA ILE A 125 -2.50 -15.63 -1.51
C ILE A 125 -1.97 -16.79 -2.33
N GLU A 126 -1.76 -17.95 -1.70
CA GLU A 126 -1.29 -19.17 -2.37
C GLU A 126 -2.22 -19.60 -3.51
N LYS A 127 -3.53 -19.40 -3.35
CA LYS A 127 -4.54 -19.81 -4.33
C LYS A 127 -4.80 -18.77 -5.42
N GLU A 128 -4.86 -17.50 -5.07
CA GLU A 128 -5.47 -16.45 -5.92
C GLU A 128 -4.46 -15.41 -6.44
N ILE A 129 -3.27 -15.32 -5.85
CA ILE A 129 -2.28 -14.25 -6.18
C ILE A 129 -0.89 -14.82 -6.53
N ALA A 130 -0.57 -16.06 -6.12
CA ALA A 130 0.76 -16.66 -6.31
C ALA A 130 1.28 -16.58 -7.75
N ASN A 131 0.40 -16.63 -8.75
CA ASN A 131 0.74 -16.37 -10.15
C ASN A 131 0.98 -14.87 -10.38
N GLY A 132 2.19 -14.39 -10.07
CA GLY A 132 2.63 -13.02 -10.35
C GLY A 132 3.01 -12.18 -9.13
N SER A 133 2.78 -12.67 -7.90
CA SER A 133 3.28 -12.02 -6.68
C SER A 133 4.71 -12.43 -6.32
N HIS A 134 5.48 -11.49 -5.76
CA HIS A 134 6.75 -11.79 -5.10
C HIS A 134 6.51 -12.16 -3.63
N ILE A 135 7.09 -13.26 -3.17
CA ILE A 135 6.96 -13.72 -1.77
C ILE A 135 8.29 -13.50 -1.05
N ILE A 136 8.27 -12.74 0.04
CA ILE A 136 9.42 -12.53 0.92
C ILE A 136 9.17 -13.26 2.24
N VAL A 137 10.07 -14.16 2.61
CA VAL A 137 10.05 -14.77 3.94
C VAL A 137 10.85 -13.89 4.91
N ASN A 138 10.16 -13.32 5.89
CA ASN A 138 10.74 -12.50 6.94
C ASN A 138 11.25 -13.36 8.10
N ASP A 139 12.27 -14.15 7.81
CA ASP A 139 13.04 -14.89 8.81
C ASP A 139 14.18 -14.04 9.37
N ASP A 140 14.94 -13.40 8.46
CA ASP A 140 16.00 -12.44 8.76
C ASP A 140 15.62 -11.07 8.17
N ILE A 141 15.64 -10.02 9.00
CA ILE A 141 15.19 -8.69 8.61
C ILE A 141 16.08 -8.07 7.52
N ALA A 142 17.39 -8.30 7.56
CA ALA A 142 18.32 -7.73 6.59
C ALA A 142 18.11 -8.39 5.22
N LYS A 143 17.95 -9.72 5.18
CA LYS A 143 17.63 -10.45 3.93
C LYS A 143 16.26 -10.07 3.39
N ALA A 144 15.25 -9.95 4.25
CA ALA A 144 13.91 -9.55 3.83
C ALA A 144 13.92 -8.13 3.22
N TYR A 145 14.69 -7.22 3.81
CA TYR A 145 14.88 -5.87 3.30
C TYR A 145 15.60 -5.85 1.95
N GLU A 146 16.71 -6.59 1.80
CA GLU A 146 17.42 -6.70 0.53
C GLU A 146 16.52 -7.28 -0.58
N ASN A 147 15.74 -8.32 -0.26
CA ASN A 147 14.78 -8.88 -1.21
C ASN A 147 13.73 -7.85 -1.63
N LEU A 148 13.25 -7.03 -0.69
CA LEU A 148 12.28 -5.99 -0.99
C LEU A 148 12.89 -4.92 -1.90
N LYS A 149 14.10 -4.47 -1.59
CA LYS A 149 14.85 -3.49 -2.38
C LYS A 149 15.10 -3.97 -3.81
N ASN A 150 15.42 -5.24 -4.00
CA ASN A 150 15.60 -5.80 -5.35
C ASN A 150 14.30 -5.73 -6.18
N ILE A 151 13.14 -5.94 -5.56
CA ILE A 151 11.84 -5.81 -6.24
C ILE A 151 11.54 -4.34 -6.56
N GLU A 152 11.89 -3.43 -5.65
CA GLU A 152 11.81 -1.98 -5.87
C GLU A 152 12.64 -1.53 -7.08
N GLU A 153 13.88 -2.02 -7.20
CA GLU A 153 14.77 -1.74 -8.33
C GLU A 153 14.20 -2.25 -9.67
N ILE A 154 13.55 -3.42 -9.67
CA ILE A 154 12.81 -3.93 -10.83
C ILE A 154 11.68 -2.95 -11.21
N GLY A 155 10.90 -2.50 -10.21
CA GLY A 155 9.85 -1.50 -10.40
C GLY A 155 10.35 -0.18 -11.02
N GLU A 156 11.54 0.29 -10.63
CA GLU A 156 12.16 1.48 -11.20
C GLU A 156 12.49 1.36 -12.70
N GLN A 157 12.95 0.18 -13.12
CA GLN A 157 13.29 -0.06 -14.53
C GLN A 157 12.05 0.01 -15.42
N PHE A 158 10.91 -0.47 -14.93
CA PHE A 158 9.63 -0.35 -15.64
C PHE A 158 9.17 1.10 -15.82
N VAL A 159 9.41 2.00 -14.84
CA VAL A 159 9.10 3.45 -15.01
C VAL A 159 9.94 4.03 -16.12
N LYS A 160 11.26 3.81 -16.04
CA LYS A 160 12.22 4.39 -16.98
C LYS A 160 11.87 3.95 -18.40
N ALA A 161 11.50 2.68 -18.59
CA ALA A 161 11.04 2.16 -19.87
C ALA A 161 9.67 2.72 -20.34
N ARG A 162 8.79 3.15 -19.44
CA ARG A 162 7.51 3.80 -19.78
C ARG A 162 7.68 5.30 -20.07
N SER A 163 8.53 6.01 -19.34
CA SER A 163 8.80 7.44 -19.56
C SER A 163 9.48 7.70 -20.91
N HIS A 164 10.46 6.87 -21.30
CA HIS A 164 11.14 6.99 -22.60
C HIS A 164 10.20 6.78 -23.79
N ARG A 165 9.19 5.91 -23.64
CA ARG A 165 8.17 5.69 -24.69
C ARG A 165 7.22 6.88 -24.87
N GLN A 166 7.08 7.75 -23.87
CA GLN A 166 6.19 8.91 -23.91
C GLN A 166 6.91 10.18 -24.40
N THR A 167 8.21 10.32 -24.12
CA THR A 167 9.02 11.47 -24.60
C THR A 167 9.22 11.49 -26.11
N ASP A 168 9.14 10.33 -26.79
CA ASP A 168 9.27 10.25 -28.26
C ASP A 168 7.99 10.70 -29.00
N SER A 169 6.92 11.07 -28.27
CA SER A 169 5.60 11.40 -28.84
C SER A 169 5.11 12.84 -28.60
N ASN A 170 5.82 13.65 -27.80
CA ASN A 170 5.41 15.03 -27.49
C ASN A 170 6.58 16.02 -27.62
N SER A 171 6.74 16.59 -28.80
CA SER A 171 7.34 17.91 -28.98
C SER A 171 6.20 18.92 -29.05
N ASP A 172 5.83 19.50 -27.91
CA ASP A 172 5.34 20.88 -27.77
C ASP A 172 4.73 21.08 -26.37
N GLY A 173 5.05 22.22 -25.75
CA GLY A 173 4.28 22.78 -24.63
C GLY A 173 4.98 22.78 -23.29
N ASN A 174 5.63 23.90 -22.99
CA ASN A 174 6.14 24.30 -21.68
C ASN A 174 4.99 24.40 -20.66
N ALA A 175 5.15 23.80 -19.47
CA ALA A 175 4.31 24.11 -18.32
C ALA A 175 5.13 23.97 -17.02
N HIS A 176 5.54 25.12 -16.50
CA HIS A 176 5.86 25.28 -15.08
C HIS A 176 4.59 25.05 -14.25
N PHE A 177 4.64 24.13 -13.28
CA PHE A 177 3.60 23.97 -12.25
C PHE A 177 4.20 23.28 -11.03
N GLU A 178 3.98 23.81 -9.83
CA GLU A 178 4.81 23.48 -8.65
C GLU A 178 3.95 23.08 -7.43
N SER A 179 2.98 22.19 -7.67
CA SER A 179 2.02 21.68 -6.68
C SER A 179 2.64 20.69 -5.68
N SER A 180 3.44 21.19 -4.73
CA SER A 180 4.02 20.39 -3.64
C SER A 180 2.95 19.87 -2.66
N SER A 181 2.55 18.61 -2.79
CA SER A 181 2.36 17.63 -1.69
C SER A 181 1.78 16.31 -2.21
N ASN A 182 2.44 15.20 -1.91
CA ASN A 182 2.45 13.97 -2.74
C ASN A 182 1.89 12.72 -2.02
N PHE A 183 0.82 12.85 -1.22
CA PHE A 183 0.42 11.79 -0.30
C PHE A 183 -0.81 11.01 -0.78
N PRO A 184 -0.74 9.66 -0.88
CA PRO A 184 -1.88 8.87 -1.33
C PRO A 184 -3.00 8.73 -0.28
N VAL A 185 -2.65 8.92 1.01
CA VAL A 185 -3.55 8.63 2.14
C VAL A 185 -4.29 9.89 2.59
N VAL A 186 -5.62 9.79 2.59
CA VAL A 186 -6.54 10.75 3.18
C VAL A 186 -6.93 10.26 4.57
N LYS A 187 -6.91 11.16 5.56
CA LYS A 187 -7.34 10.92 6.93
C LYS A 187 -8.47 11.88 7.29
N CYS A 188 -9.52 11.36 7.89
CA CYS A 188 -10.59 12.12 8.51
C CYS A 188 -10.60 11.83 10.01
N GLU A 189 -10.54 12.87 10.83
CA GLU A 189 -10.61 12.75 12.29
C GLU A 189 -11.99 13.21 12.81
N GLU A 190 -12.60 12.43 13.71
CA GLU A 190 -13.72 12.92 14.52
C GLU A 190 -13.22 14.08 15.39
N ASN A 191 -13.69 15.30 15.10
CA ASN A 191 -13.40 16.57 15.82
C ASN A 191 -12.19 17.41 15.34
N ARG A 192 -12.08 17.66 14.03
CA ARG A 192 -11.61 19.01 13.61
C ARG A 192 -12.81 19.96 13.59
N HIS A 193 -13.04 20.65 14.69
CA HIS A 193 -13.61 21.99 14.55
C HIS A 193 -12.53 22.87 13.88
N PRO A 194 -12.92 23.76 12.95
CA PRO A 194 -12.01 24.64 12.24
C PRO A 194 -11.17 25.52 13.18
#